data_AF-A0A7W9EW04-F1
#
_entry.id   AF-A0A7W9EW04-F1
#
_cell.length_a   1.000
_cell.length_b   1.000
_cell.length_c   1.000
_cell.angle_alpha   90.00
_cell.angle_beta   90.00
_cell.angle_gamma   90.00
#
_symmetry.space_group_name_H-M   'P 1'
#
loop_
_entity.id
_entity.type
_entity.pdbx_description
1 polymer ?
#
loop_
_entity_poly.entity_id
_entity_poly.type
_entity_poly.pdbx_seq_one_letter_code
_entity_poly.pdbx_strand_id
1 'polypeptide(L)'
;MRAWAIIAGVVMIPGVAGAQQSSKDVLASFGMKIVEPMTAKELAATRVRVDAELARSGTAALFENVSDANGGRARHRASGLVCPLGKKGQRVLAASMDQASCETRDGSTVYKTKVERAPEGATLDTVAAKALTDAQKEPGYAASGGVSVTGHPRPGSGLPDHQTLRFLSRIDGHERASRLQIGVVRGWVLTERRETPNTNAQPSSMSEILSEATFGTSMTAQQ
;
A
#
# COMPACT_ATOMS: atom_id res chain seq x y z
N MET A 1 14.37 55.74 42.29
CA MET A 1 13.26 54.93 42.83
C MET A 1 11.94 55.49 42.32
N ARG A 2 11.18 54.70 41.55
CA ARG A 2 9.72 54.73 41.40
C ARG A 2 9.34 53.71 40.32
N ALA A 3 8.69 52.62 40.76
CA ALA A 3 8.02 51.64 39.92
C ALA A 3 6.66 52.17 39.50
N TRP A 4 6.22 51.94 38.26
CA TRP A 4 4.79 51.90 37.89
C TRP A 4 4.54 50.81 36.85
N ALA A 5 3.48 50.07 37.11
CA ALA A 5 3.01 48.87 36.42
C ALA A 5 2.29 49.19 35.10
N ILE A 6 2.41 48.29 34.11
CA ILE A 6 1.54 48.27 32.94
C ILE A 6 0.38 47.32 33.24
N ILE A 7 -0.81 47.88 33.29
CA ILE A 7 -2.09 47.21 33.51
C ILE A 7 -2.42 46.37 32.27
N ALA A 8 -2.69 45.09 32.49
CA ALA A 8 -3.29 44.20 31.50
C ALA A 8 -4.72 44.65 31.20
N GLY A 9 -4.90 45.33 30.06
CA GLY A 9 -6.21 45.56 29.48
C GLY A 9 -6.76 44.26 28.90
N VAL A 10 -7.64 43.60 29.64
CA VAL A 10 -8.53 42.56 29.11
C VAL A 10 -9.46 43.23 28.12
N VAL A 11 -9.20 43.06 26.82
CA VAL A 11 -10.18 43.34 25.78
C VAL A 11 -11.15 42.16 25.78
N MET A 12 -12.25 42.28 26.52
CA MET A 12 -13.40 41.41 26.34
C MET A 12 -14.08 41.78 25.02
N ILE A 13 -13.94 40.91 24.02
CA ILE A 13 -14.76 40.97 22.81
C ILE A 13 -16.08 40.25 23.14
N PRO A 14 -17.24 40.94 23.09
CA PRO A 14 -18.52 40.29 23.30
C PRO A 14 -18.94 39.54 22.01
N GLY A 15 -19.33 38.28 22.16
CA GLY A 15 -20.28 37.65 21.26
C GLY A 15 -19.80 37.30 19.85
N VAL A 16 -19.04 36.19 19.75
CA VAL A 16 -19.33 35.18 18.73
C VAL A 16 -19.34 33.84 19.42
N ALA A 17 -20.54 33.35 19.74
CA ALA A 17 -20.81 31.92 19.84
C ALA A 17 -20.70 31.33 18.42
N GLY A 18 -19.51 31.43 17.83
CA GLY A 18 -19.16 30.77 16.59
C GLY A 18 -18.69 29.38 16.99
N ALA A 19 -19.52 28.39 16.67
CA ALA A 19 -19.19 26.99 16.82
C ALA A 19 -17.72 26.74 16.45
N GLN A 20 -16.92 26.31 17.42
CA GLN A 20 -15.61 25.74 17.18
C GLN A 20 -15.88 24.40 16.48
N GLN A 21 -16.25 24.47 15.21
CA GLN A 21 -16.55 23.33 14.36
C GLN A 21 -15.30 22.47 14.40
N SER A 22 -15.40 21.29 15.02
CA SER A 22 -14.20 20.53 15.34
C SER A 22 -13.48 20.23 14.04
N SER A 23 -12.14 20.21 14.07
CA SER A 23 -11.38 19.84 12.87
C SER A 23 -11.84 18.51 12.27
N LYS A 24 -12.42 17.61 13.08
CA LYS A 24 -13.10 16.40 12.61
C LYS A 24 -14.31 16.69 11.73
N ASP A 25 -15.14 17.67 12.08
CA ASP A 25 -16.34 18.08 11.32
C ASP A 25 -15.96 18.76 10.00
N VAL A 26 -14.90 19.57 10.02
CA VAL A 26 -14.35 20.19 8.81
C VAL A 26 -13.78 19.11 7.87
N LEU A 27 -12.98 18.18 8.38
CA LEU A 27 -12.41 17.09 7.58
C LEU A 27 -13.51 16.14 7.04
N ALA A 28 -14.54 15.84 7.85
CA ALA A 28 -15.70 15.07 7.43
C ALA A 28 -16.51 15.80 6.33
N SER A 29 -16.61 17.13 6.38
CA SER A 29 -17.29 17.93 5.34
C SER A 29 -16.56 17.90 3.99
N PHE A 30 -15.25 17.62 3.98
CA PHE A 30 -14.46 17.34 2.78
C PHE A 30 -14.47 15.85 2.38
N GLY A 31 -15.31 15.02 3.01
CA GLY A 31 -15.37 13.58 2.75
C GLY A 31 -14.16 12.79 3.26
N MET A 32 -13.28 13.41 4.05
CA MET A 32 -12.13 12.74 4.66
C MET A 32 -12.56 12.06 5.95
N LYS A 33 -12.47 10.72 5.98
CA LYS A 33 -12.70 9.94 7.21
C LYS A 33 -11.41 9.89 8.01
N ILE A 34 -11.43 10.44 9.22
CA ILE A 34 -10.40 10.18 10.22
C ILE A 34 -10.56 8.73 10.65
N VAL A 35 -9.58 7.90 10.33
CA VAL A 35 -9.52 6.52 10.84
C VAL A 35 -8.97 6.60 12.24
N GLU A 36 -9.82 6.32 13.24
CA GLU A 36 -9.36 6.23 14.61
C GLU A 36 -8.45 5.00 14.77
N PRO A 37 -7.34 5.12 15.52
CA PRO A 37 -6.44 4.01 15.73
C PRO A 37 -7.15 2.89 16.50
N MET A 38 -6.76 1.64 16.24
CA MET A 38 -7.29 0.48 16.95
C MET A 38 -6.99 0.59 18.44
N THR A 39 -7.96 0.19 19.25
CA THR A 39 -7.74 -0.05 20.68
C THR A 39 -6.75 -1.19 20.90
N ALA A 40 -6.12 -1.26 22.08
CA ALA A 40 -5.21 -2.35 22.41
C ALA A 40 -5.86 -3.75 22.27
N LYS A 41 -7.15 -3.86 22.61
CA LYS A 41 -7.92 -5.11 22.47
C LYS A 41 -8.11 -5.50 21.00
N GLU A 42 -8.42 -4.53 20.14
CA GLU A 42 -8.56 -4.77 18.70
C GLU A 42 -7.23 -5.09 18.04
N LEU A 43 -6.13 -4.46 18.48
CA LEU A 43 -4.79 -4.77 18.02
C LEU A 43 -4.39 -6.21 18.39
N ALA A 44 -4.63 -6.63 19.64
CA ALA A 44 -4.36 -8.00 20.07
C ALA A 44 -5.15 -9.02 19.23
N ALA A 45 -6.45 -8.78 19.02
CA ALA A 45 -7.27 -9.63 18.16
C ALA A 45 -6.80 -9.63 16.69
N THR A 46 -6.31 -8.49 16.20
CA THR A 46 -5.76 -8.37 14.84
C THR A 46 -4.47 -9.15 14.70
N ARG A 47 -3.56 -9.09 15.68
CA ARG A 47 -2.32 -9.88 15.69
C ARG A 47 -2.61 -11.38 15.61
N VAL A 48 -3.55 -11.88 16.41
CA VAL A 48 -3.99 -13.28 16.36
C VAL A 48 -4.51 -13.66 14.97
N ARG A 49 -5.30 -12.79 14.31
CA ARG A 49 -5.78 -13.05 12.94
C ARG A 49 -4.65 -13.07 11.91
N VAL A 50 -3.64 -12.21 12.07
CA VAL A 50 -2.46 -12.20 11.20
C VAL A 50 -1.64 -13.47 11.40
N ASP A 51 -1.37 -13.86 12.64
CA ASP A 51 -0.61 -15.09 12.94
C ASP A 51 -1.34 -16.34 12.44
N ALA A 52 -2.67 -16.39 12.59
CA ALA A 52 -3.49 -17.47 12.07
C ALA A 52 -3.42 -17.57 10.53
N GLU A 53 -3.39 -16.44 9.82
CA GLU A 53 -3.21 -16.42 8.37
C GLU A 53 -1.83 -16.93 7.96
N LEU A 54 -0.77 -16.46 8.63
CA LEU A 54 0.60 -16.90 8.37
C LEU A 54 0.81 -18.40 8.66
N ALA A 55 0.17 -18.91 9.71
CA ALA A 55 0.15 -20.34 10.01
C ALA A 55 -0.62 -21.12 8.95
N ARG A 56 -1.80 -20.64 8.54
CA ARG A 56 -2.66 -21.26 7.51
C ARG A 56 -1.97 -21.34 6.14
N SER A 57 -1.21 -20.31 5.76
CA SER A 57 -0.43 -20.30 4.52
C SER A 57 0.87 -21.10 4.61
N GLY A 58 1.27 -21.53 5.81
CA GLY A 58 2.56 -22.20 6.03
C GLY A 58 3.77 -21.26 5.91
N THR A 59 3.56 -19.94 6.03
CA THR A 59 4.61 -18.91 5.77
C THR A 59 5.10 -18.20 7.03
N ALA A 60 4.74 -18.69 8.22
CA ALA A 60 5.08 -18.06 9.50
C ALA A 60 6.59 -17.86 9.72
N ALA A 61 7.45 -18.74 9.18
CA ALA A 61 8.90 -18.59 9.28
C ALA A 61 9.45 -17.46 8.37
N LEU A 62 8.76 -17.15 7.27
CA LEU A 62 9.21 -16.20 6.25
C LEU A 62 8.70 -14.78 6.50
N PHE A 63 7.69 -14.64 7.36
CA PHE A 63 7.08 -13.37 7.71
C PHE A 63 7.25 -13.02 9.18
N GLU A 64 7.20 -11.74 9.47
CA GLU A 64 7.10 -11.17 10.80
C GLU A 64 5.77 -10.45 10.94
N ASN A 65 5.03 -10.70 12.02
CA ASN A 65 3.83 -9.93 12.34
C ASN A 65 4.23 -8.53 12.84
N VAL A 66 4.02 -7.52 12.01
CA VAL A 66 4.34 -6.11 12.30
C VAL A 66 3.07 -5.28 12.47
N SER A 67 1.99 -5.91 12.94
CA SER A 67 0.70 -5.23 13.15
C SER A 67 0.81 -4.14 14.21
N ASP A 68 0.24 -2.98 13.89
CA ASP A 68 0.24 -1.77 14.70
C ASP A 68 -1.18 -1.21 14.85
N ALA A 69 -1.31 -0.05 15.50
CA ALA A 69 -2.60 0.60 15.72
C ALA A 69 -3.36 0.95 14.43
N ASN A 70 -2.70 0.92 13.25
CA ASN A 70 -3.30 1.23 11.96
C ASN A 70 -3.80 -0.01 11.22
N GLY A 71 -3.39 -1.22 11.61
CA GLY A 71 -3.76 -2.39 10.84
C GLY A 71 -3.02 -3.68 11.16
N GLY A 72 -3.61 -4.78 10.70
CA GLY A 72 -2.92 -6.05 10.63
C GLY A 72 -1.96 -6.06 9.45
N ARG A 73 -0.69 -6.40 9.73
CA ARG A 73 0.41 -6.32 8.76
C ARG A 73 1.39 -7.45 9.01
N ALA A 74 1.88 -8.07 7.95
CA ALA A 74 2.99 -9.00 8.01
C ALA A 74 4.10 -8.56 7.06
N ARG A 75 5.35 -8.56 7.52
CA ARG A 75 6.52 -8.17 6.74
C ARG A 75 7.30 -9.40 6.31
N HIS A 76 7.54 -9.55 5.02
CA HIS A 76 8.40 -10.60 4.51
C HIS A 76 9.85 -10.31 4.91
N ARG A 77 10.52 -11.27 5.55
CA ARG A 77 11.83 -11.06 6.16
C ARG A 77 12.92 -10.75 5.14
N ALA A 78 12.93 -11.46 4.01
CA ALA A 78 14.00 -11.33 3.02
C ALA A 78 13.90 -10.07 2.14
N SER A 79 12.67 -9.65 1.81
CA SER A 79 12.43 -8.54 0.88
C SER A 79 11.93 -7.26 1.55
N GLY A 80 11.41 -7.34 2.78
CA GLY A 80 10.75 -6.21 3.44
C GLY A 80 9.31 -5.96 2.98
N LEU A 81 8.74 -6.74 2.05
CA LEU A 81 7.36 -6.54 1.59
C LEU A 81 6.38 -6.60 2.76
N VAL A 82 5.61 -5.54 2.97
CA VAL A 82 4.54 -5.50 3.97
C VAL A 82 3.21 -5.85 3.33
N CYS A 83 2.64 -6.97 3.76
CA CYS A 83 1.33 -7.43 3.34
C CYS A 83 0.26 -7.02 4.37
N PRO A 84 -0.81 -6.33 3.95
CA PRO A 84 -1.96 -6.09 4.82
C PRO A 84 -2.68 -7.42 5.06
N LEU A 85 -2.88 -7.77 6.33
CA LEU A 85 -3.50 -9.03 6.76
C LEU A 85 -4.46 -8.79 7.94
N GLY A 86 -5.17 -9.85 8.34
CA GLY A 86 -6.02 -9.81 9.54
C GLY A 86 -7.44 -9.28 9.31
N LYS A 87 -7.82 -9.01 8.05
CA LYS A 87 -9.21 -8.76 7.62
C LYS A 87 -9.67 -9.79 6.60
N LYS A 88 -10.99 -9.93 6.44
CA LYS A 88 -11.59 -10.79 5.42
C LYS A 88 -11.14 -10.35 4.02
N GLY A 89 -10.81 -11.31 3.16
CA GLY A 89 -10.35 -11.05 1.80
C GLY A 89 -8.85 -10.74 1.68
N GLN A 90 -8.12 -10.67 2.79
CA GLN A 90 -6.66 -10.52 2.81
C GLN A 90 -5.99 -11.86 3.01
N ARG A 91 -4.97 -12.17 2.20
CA ARG A 91 -4.25 -13.44 2.28
C ARG A 91 -2.84 -13.38 1.70
N VAL A 92 -1.98 -14.27 2.16
CA VAL A 92 -0.70 -14.58 1.51
C VAL A 92 -0.97 -15.52 0.33
N LEU A 93 -0.39 -15.22 -0.83
CA LEU A 93 -0.51 -16.05 -2.03
C LEU A 93 0.71 -16.96 -2.20
N ALA A 94 1.92 -16.44 -1.96
CA ALA A 94 3.16 -17.20 -2.02
C ALA A 94 4.23 -16.55 -1.14
N ALA A 95 5.18 -17.35 -0.65
CA ALA A 95 6.34 -16.88 0.08
C ALA A 95 7.52 -17.86 -0.06
N SER A 96 8.71 -17.33 -0.30
CA SER A 96 10.00 -18.01 -0.21
C SER A 96 11.09 -16.97 0.07
N MET A 97 12.34 -17.39 0.23
CA MET A 97 13.46 -16.45 0.39
C MET A 97 13.62 -15.46 -0.77
N ASP A 98 13.12 -15.80 -1.96
CA ASP A 98 13.32 -15.03 -3.19
C ASP A 98 12.03 -14.43 -3.76
N GLN A 99 10.88 -14.68 -3.13
CA GLN A 99 9.62 -14.07 -3.53
C GLN A 99 8.61 -13.99 -2.38
N ALA A 100 7.74 -13.00 -2.44
CA ALA A 100 6.57 -12.94 -1.58
C ALA A 100 5.41 -12.28 -2.32
N SER A 101 4.19 -12.74 -2.10
CA SER A 101 3.00 -12.12 -2.67
C SER A 101 1.79 -12.24 -1.75
N CYS A 102 0.93 -11.23 -1.83
CA CYS A 102 -0.30 -11.17 -1.07
C CYS A 102 -1.42 -10.51 -1.88
N GLU A 103 -2.64 -10.83 -1.50
CA GLU A 103 -3.86 -10.34 -2.11
C GLU A 103 -4.74 -9.68 -1.06
N THR A 104 -5.39 -8.58 -1.44
CA THR A 104 -6.52 -7.99 -0.74
C THR A 104 -7.71 -7.92 -1.68
N ARG A 105 -8.83 -8.52 -1.28
CA ARG A 105 -10.12 -8.39 -1.96
C ARG A 105 -11.02 -7.48 -1.16
N ASP A 106 -11.49 -6.41 -1.80
CA ASP A 106 -12.45 -5.47 -1.24
C ASP A 106 -13.65 -5.35 -2.20
N GLY A 107 -14.74 -6.02 -1.84
CA GLY A 107 -15.89 -6.23 -2.71
C GLY A 107 -15.47 -6.85 -4.04
N SER A 108 -15.64 -6.08 -5.11
CA SER A 108 -15.30 -6.48 -6.47
C SER A 108 -13.89 -6.05 -6.89
N THR A 109 -13.14 -5.35 -6.03
CA THR A 109 -11.78 -4.91 -6.31
C THR A 109 -10.77 -5.92 -5.80
N VAL A 110 -9.77 -6.25 -6.62
CA VAL A 110 -8.65 -7.11 -6.25
C VAL A 110 -7.36 -6.31 -6.29
N TYR A 111 -6.59 -6.39 -5.22
CA TYR A 111 -5.24 -5.83 -5.12
C TYR A 111 -4.27 -6.98 -4.89
N LYS A 112 -3.27 -7.13 -5.74
CA LYS A 112 -2.19 -8.11 -5.58
C LYS A 112 -0.87 -7.36 -5.51
N THR A 113 -0.06 -7.69 -4.52
CA THR A 113 1.34 -7.21 -4.46
C THR A 113 2.25 -8.41 -4.49
N LYS A 114 3.31 -8.34 -5.28
CA LYS A 114 4.35 -9.36 -5.42
C LYS A 114 5.70 -8.69 -5.38
N VAL A 115 6.64 -9.31 -4.71
CA VAL A 115 8.08 -9.05 -4.85
C VAL A 115 8.78 -10.32 -5.24
N GLU A 116 9.77 -10.22 -6.11
CA GLU A 116 10.66 -11.32 -6.48
C GLU A 116 12.08 -10.82 -6.72
N ARG A 117 13.09 -11.68 -6.57
CA ARG A 117 14.46 -11.30 -6.90
C ARG A 117 14.55 -10.83 -8.35
N ALA A 118 15.19 -9.68 -8.54
CA ALA A 118 15.46 -9.18 -9.87
C ALA A 118 16.43 -10.13 -10.57
N PRO A 119 16.11 -10.56 -11.81
CA PRO A 119 17.08 -11.24 -12.65
C PRO A 119 18.36 -10.41 -12.80
N GLU A 120 19.49 -11.07 -13.00
CA GLU A 120 20.73 -10.37 -13.32
C GLU A 120 20.56 -9.52 -14.58
N GLY A 121 21.00 -8.27 -14.55
CA GLY A 121 20.86 -7.33 -15.66
C GLY A 121 19.42 -6.85 -15.93
N ALA A 122 18.46 -7.11 -15.03
CA ALA A 122 17.09 -6.66 -15.18
C ALA A 122 16.99 -5.13 -15.28
N THR A 123 16.46 -4.64 -16.40
CA THR A 123 16.05 -3.26 -16.59
C THR A 123 14.55 -3.10 -16.33
N LEU A 124 14.10 -1.88 -16.02
CA LEU A 124 12.67 -1.60 -15.79
C LEU A 124 11.78 -2.09 -16.96
N ASP A 125 12.21 -1.87 -18.20
CA ASP A 125 11.47 -2.31 -19.38
C ASP A 125 11.37 -3.83 -19.48
N THR A 126 12.48 -4.55 -19.22
CA THR A 126 12.48 -6.02 -19.28
C THR A 126 11.58 -6.63 -18.21
N VAL A 127 11.58 -6.06 -16.99
CA VAL A 127 10.73 -6.56 -15.90
C VAL A 127 9.26 -6.19 -16.13
N ALA A 128 8.97 -5.02 -16.72
CA ALA A 128 7.61 -4.63 -17.07
C ALA A 128 7.02 -5.53 -18.16
N ALA A 129 7.80 -5.86 -19.20
CA ALA A 129 7.38 -6.80 -20.24
C ALA A 129 7.10 -8.20 -19.69
N LYS A 130 7.97 -8.68 -18.78
CA LYS A 130 7.76 -9.96 -18.09
C LYS A 130 6.51 -9.93 -17.21
N ALA A 131 6.34 -8.89 -16.39
CA ALA A 131 5.21 -8.76 -15.49
C ALA A 131 3.87 -8.68 -16.25
N LEU A 132 3.84 -8.00 -17.40
CA LEU A 132 2.68 -8.00 -18.29
C LEU A 132 2.39 -9.42 -18.81
N THR A 133 3.41 -10.13 -19.27
CA THR A 133 3.27 -11.51 -19.76
C THR A 133 2.76 -12.45 -18.67
N ASP A 134 3.25 -12.30 -17.44
CA ASP A 134 2.81 -13.11 -16.31
C ASP A 134 1.36 -12.76 -15.90
N ALA A 135 1.01 -11.47 -15.91
CA ALA A 135 -0.36 -11.01 -15.68
C ALA A 135 -1.34 -11.59 -16.72
N GLN A 136 -0.88 -11.78 -17.96
CA GLN A 136 -1.65 -12.34 -19.06
C GLN A 136 -1.89 -13.87 -18.94
N LYS A 137 -1.04 -14.56 -18.18
CA LYS A 137 -1.14 -16.02 -17.94
C LYS A 137 -2.03 -16.38 -16.75
N GLU A 138 -2.45 -15.41 -15.94
CA GLU A 138 -3.29 -15.69 -14.77
C GLU A 138 -4.64 -16.29 -15.20
N PRO A 139 -5.14 -17.35 -14.53
CA PRO A 139 -6.43 -17.93 -14.85
C PRO A 139 -7.57 -16.91 -14.82
N GLY A 140 -8.44 -16.99 -15.83
CA GLY A 140 -9.55 -16.05 -16.02
C GLY A 140 -9.19 -14.83 -16.85
N TYR A 141 -7.90 -14.52 -17.02
CA TYR A 141 -7.44 -13.38 -17.80
C TYR A 141 -7.73 -13.54 -19.30
N ALA A 142 -8.40 -12.55 -19.87
CA ALA A 142 -8.41 -12.29 -21.31
C ALA A 142 -8.17 -10.80 -21.53
N ALA A 143 -7.08 -10.42 -22.19
CA ALA A 143 -6.81 -9.03 -22.54
C ALA A 143 -7.87 -8.56 -23.54
N SER A 144 -8.77 -7.66 -23.14
CA SER A 144 -9.83 -7.13 -24.03
C SER A 144 -9.47 -5.82 -24.72
N GLY A 145 -8.23 -5.33 -24.60
CA GLY A 145 -7.73 -4.19 -25.36
C GLY A 145 -6.84 -3.23 -24.57
N GLY A 146 -6.07 -2.43 -25.33
CA GLY A 146 -5.35 -1.22 -24.92
C GLY A 146 -4.32 -1.37 -23.80
N VAL A 147 -3.05 -1.64 -24.13
CA VAL A 147 -1.93 -1.43 -23.20
C VAL A 147 -1.49 0.03 -23.30
N SER A 148 -1.82 0.86 -22.31
CA SER A 148 -1.18 2.17 -22.17
C SER A 148 0.12 2.00 -21.38
N VAL A 149 1.24 2.29 -22.05
CA VAL A 149 2.61 2.12 -21.53
C VAL A 149 3.11 3.46 -20.99
N THR A 150 3.01 3.61 -19.67
CA THR A 150 3.95 4.29 -18.75
C THR A 150 4.15 5.80 -18.74
N GLY A 151 3.90 6.39 -17.57
CA GLY A 151 4.62 7.57 -17.07
C GLY A 151 5.73 7.13 -16.10
N HIS A 152 6.93 7.67 -16.30
CA HIS A 152 8.04 7.54 -15.36
C HIS A 152 7.87 8.59 -14.24
N PRO A 153 8.41 8.36 -13.03
CA PRO A 153 8.53 9.44 -12.06
C PRO A 153 9.28 10.62 -12.68
N ARG A 154 8.88 11.85 -12.34
CA ARG A 154 9.58 13.05 -12.85
C ARG A 154 11.03 13.03 -12.37
N PRO A 155 12.00 13.41 -13.22
CA PRO A 155 13.37 13.63 -12.78
C PRO A 155 13.41 14.54 -11.53
N GLY A 156 14.13 14.12 -10.49
CA GLY A 156 14.25 14.87 -9.23
C GLY A 156 13.12 14.66 -8.21
N SER A 157 12.18 13.75 -8.44
CA SER A 157 11.09 13.47 -7.49
C SER A 157 11.51 12.67 -6.25
N GLY A 158 12.73 12.13 -6.21
CA GLY A 158 13.22 11.28 -5.12
C GLY A 158 12.54 9.91 -5.02
N LEU A 159 11.57 9.62 -5.90
CA LEU A 159 10.88 8.35 -5.99
C LEU A 159 11.69 7.38 -6.87
N PRO A 160 11.73 6.08 -6.52
CA PRO A 160 12.41 5.10 -7.36
C PRO A 160 11.69 4.93 -8.71
N ASP A 161 12.50 4.62 -9.72
CA ASP A 161 12.03 4.38 -11.09
C ASP A 161 11.00 3.26 -11.12
N HIS A 162 9.87 3.55 -11.76
CA HIS A 162 8.76 2.62 -11.86
C HIS A 162 7.98 2.85 -13.15
N GLN A 163 7.28 1.81 -13.55
CA GLN A 163 6.48 1.75 -14.75
C GLN A 163 5.04 1.36 -14.42
N THR A 164 4.08 2.17 -14.85
CA THR A 164 2.66 1.84 -14.79
C THR A 164 2.17 1.38 -16.15
N LEU A 165 1.54 0.21 -16.19
CA LEU A 165 0.80 -0.32 -17.33
C LEU A 165 -0.69 -0.32 -17.00
N ARG A 166 -1.52 0.03 -17.98
CA ARG A 166 -2.98 -0.06 -17.87
C ARG A 166 -3.52 -0.92 -19.00
N PHE A 167 -4.43 -1.83 -18.67
CA PHE A 167 -5.07 -2.72 -19.63
C PHE A 167 -6.44 -3.18 -19.12
N LEU A 168 -7.28 -3.66 -20.04
CA LEU A 168 -8.53 -4.33 -19.69
C LEU A 168 -8.31 -5.83 -19.55
N SER A 169 -8.87 -6.43 -18.50
CA SER A 169 -8.82 -7.86 -18.24
C SER A 169 -10.22 -8.40 -17.97
N ARG A 170 -10.58 -9.54 -18.53
CA ARG A 170 -11.75 -10.30 -18.06
C ARG A 170 -11.37 -11.12 -16.83
N ILE A 171 -12.20 -11.15 -15.79
CA ILE A 171 -12.08 -12.01 -14.59
C ILE A 171 -13.47 -12.45 -14.18
N ASP A 172 -13.66 -13.75 -13.95
CA ASP A 172 -14.96 -14.35 -13.62
C ASP A 172 -16.06 -13.95 -14.63
N GLY A 173 -15.70 -13.84 -15.92
CA GLY A 173 -16.60 -13.46 -17.00
C GLY A 173 -16.85 -11.94 -17.16
N HIS A 174 -16.38 -11.10 -16.24
CA HIS A 174 -16.61 -9.66 -16.25
C HIS A 174 -15.35 -8.89 -16.66
N GLU A 175 -15.50 -7.83 -17.46
CA GLU A 175 -14.41 -6.92 -17.78
C GLU A 175 -14.02 -6.08 -16.55
N ARG A 176 -12.71 -5.88 -16.38
CA ARG A 176 -12.08 -5.14 -15.29
C ARG A 176 -11.03 -4.22 -15.88
N ALA A 177 -10.94 -3.02 -15.35
CA ALA A 177 -9.75 -2.19 -15.56
C ALA A 177 -8.65 -2.70 -14.64
N SER A 178 -7.53 -3.08 -15.24
CA SER A 178 -6.34 -3.50 -14.52
C SER A 178 -5.26 -2.44 -14.66
N ARG A 179 -4.63 -2.13 -13.53
CA ARG A 179 -3.43 -1.31 -13.44
C ARG A 179 -2.34 -2.17 -12.84
N LEU A 180 -1.26 -2.32 -13.58
CA LEU A 180 -0.06 -3.00 -13.14
C LEU A 180 1.05 -1.96 -12.95
N GLN A 181 1.76 -2.03 -11.85
CA GLN A 181 2.81 -1.11 -11.51
C GLN A 181 4.05 -1.89 -11.13
N ILE A 182 5.17 -1.58 -11.77
CA ILE A 182 6.40 -2.33 -11.67
C ILE A 182 7.51 -1.39 -11.24
N GLY A 183 8.35 -1.81 -10.31
CA GLY A 183 9.56 -1.09 -9.92
C GLY A 183 10.70 -2.05 -9.64
N VAL A 184 11.94 -1.58 -9.78
CA VAL A 184 13.13 -2.33 -9.39
C VAL A 184 13.81 -1.58 -8.24
N VAL A 185 13.93 -2.23 -7.09
CA VAL A 185 14.50 -1.61 -5.88
C VAL A 185 15.44 -2.61 -5.22
N ARG A 186 16.72 -2.24 -5.06
CA ARG A 186 17.72 -3.01 -4.29
C ARG A 186 17.78 -4.50 -4.66
N GLY A 187 17.74 -4.81 -5.96
CA GLY A 187 17.79 -6.20 -6.46
C GLY A 187 16.47 -6.97 -6.34
N TRP A 188 15.35 -6.28 -6.14
CA TRP A 188 14.00 -6.84 -6.14
C TRP A 188 13.14 -6.19 -7.20
N VAL A 189 12.29 -6.98 -7.85
CA VAL A 189 11.20 -6.52 -8.70
C VAL A 189 9.94 -6.48 -7.84
N LEU A 190 9.37 -5.29 -7.69
CA LEU A 190 8.06 -5.08 -7.10
C LEU A 190 7.02 -5.03 -8.22
N THR A 191 5.92 -5.75 -8.03
CA THR A 191 4.75 -5.71 -8.90
C THR A 191 3.51 -5.49 -8.06
N GLU A 192 2.76 -4.43 -8.34
CA GLU A 192 1.45 -4.17 -7.75
C GLU A 192 0.40 -4.18 -8.85
N ARG A 193 -0.64 -4.98 -8.67
CA ARG A 193 -1.77 -5.08 -9.59
C ARG A 193 -3.04 -4.68 -8.86
N ARG A 194 -3.78 -3.74 -9.43
CA ARG A 194 -5.12 -3.36 -8.98
C ARG A 194 -6.11 -3.61 -10.09
N GLU A 195 -7.20 -4.29 -9.75
CA GLU A 195 -8.25 -4.68 -10.69
C GLU A 195 -9.60 -4.19 -10.19
N THR A 196 -10.22 -3.28 -10.92
CA THR A 196 -11.49 -2.64 -10.54
C THR A 196 -12.57 -2.89 -11.60
N PRO A 197 -13.86 -2.93 -11.22
CA PRO A 197 -14.95 -2.94 -12.20
C PRO A 197 -15.01 -1.66 -13.05
N ASN A 198 -14.54 -0.55 -12.51
CA ASN A 198 -14.63 0.76 -13.16
C ASN A 198 -13.35 1.06 -13.96
N THR A 199 -13.48 1.84 -15.03
CA THR A 199 -12.38 2.21 -15.96
C THR A 199 -11.23 2.98 -15.32
N ASN A 200 -11.40 3.48 -14.09
CA ASN A 200 -10.41 4.27 -13.36
C ASN A 200 -9.86 3.50 -12.16
N ALA A 201 -8.97 2.54 -12.42
CA ALA A 201 -8.03 2.07 -11.41
C ALA A 201 -7.07 3.23 -11.06
N GLN A 202 -7.47 4.06 -10.08
CA GLN A 202 -6.62 5.10 -9.52
C GLN A 202 -5.41 4.45 -8.83
N PRO A 203 -4.25 5.13 -8.75
CA PRO A 203 -3.09 4.57 -8.06
C PRO A 203 -3.45 4.24 -6.62
N SER A 204 -3.09 3.05 -6.14
CA SER A 204 -2.65 2.95 -4.75
C SER A 204 -1.29 3.65 -4.68
N SER A 205 -1.03 4.31 -3.57
CA SER A 205 0.24 4.96 -3.23
C SER A 205 1.38 3.95 -3.25
N MET A 206 1.91 3.65 -4.43
CA MET A 206 3.21 2.99 -4.53
C MET A 206 4.28 3.80 -3.80
N SER A 207 4.09 5.10 -3.63
CA SER A 207 4.92 5.92 -2.76
C SER A 207 4.99 5.38 -1.33
N GLU A 208 3.95 4.74 -0.79
CA GLU A 208 3.99 4.12 0.54
C GLU A 208 4.72 2.77 0.51
N ILE A 209 4.48 1.93 -0.51
CA ILE A 209 5.14 0.63 -0.66
C ILE A 209 6.62 0.78 -1.06
N LEU A 210 6.95 1.74 -1.91
CA LEU A 210 8.29 2.12 -2.35
C LEU A 210 8.97 3.12 -1.40
N SER A 211 8.26 3.65 -0.39
CA SER A 211 8.90 4.53 0.58
C SER A 211 9.98 3.78 1.36
N GLU A 212 10.99 4.51 1.81
CA GLU A 212 11.91 4.07 2.85
C GLU A 212 11.20 3.56 4.11
N ALA A 213 9.91 3.80 4.34
CA ALA A 213 9.21 3.21 5.49
C ALA A 213 8.96 1.69 5.30
N THR A 214 8.72 1.24 4.07
CA THR A 214 8.47 -0.19 3.76
C THR A 214 9.77 -0.96 3.51
N PHE A 215 10.79 -0.32 2.93
CA PHE A 215 12.08 -0.95 2.61
C PHE A 215 13.28 -0.44 3.43
N GLY A 216 13.16 0.65 4.17
CA GLY A 216 14.28 1.44 4.69
C GLY A 216 14.53 1.37 6.20
N THR A 217 13.80 0.56 6.97
CA THR A 217 14.15 0.33 8.40
C THR A 217 14.65 -1.07 8.74
N SER A 218 14.48 -2.07 7.86
CA SER A 218 14.96 -3.45 8.11
C SER A 218 16.14 -3.88 7.23
N MET A 219 16.77 -2.96 6.52
CA MET A 219 17.97 -3.24 5.69
C MET A 219 19.16 -2.36 6.08
N THR A 220 19.28 -1.99 7.36
CA THR A 220 20.54 -1.50 7.91
C THR A 220 21.46 -2.70 8.19
N ALA A 221 22.53 -2.76 7.40
CA ALA A 221 23.76 -3.51 7.65
C ALA A 221 23.67 -5.04 7.78
N GLN A 222 23.75 -5.74 6.64
CA GLN A 222 24.71 -6.83 6.53
C GLN A 222 25.76 -6.41 5.49
N GLN A 223 26.76 -5.68 5.98
CA GLN A 223 28.11 -5.69 5.40
C GLN A 223 28.88 -6.83 6.05
#